data_AF-A0AAV2HRR8-F1
#
_entry.id   AF-A0AAV2HRR8-F1
#
_cell.length_a   1.000
_cell.length_b   1.000
_cell.length_c   1.000
_cell.angle_alpha   90.00
_cell.angle_beta   90.00
_cell.angle_gamma   90.00
#
_symmetry.space_group_name_H-M   'P 1'
#
loop_
_entity.id
_entity.type
_entity.pdbx_description
1 polymer ?
#
loop_
_entity_poly.entity_id
_entity_poly.type
_entity_poly.pdbx_seq_one_letter_code
_entity_poly.pdbx_strand_id
1 'polypeptide(L)'
;MQLRNRLAYYLTRQVSQKTSADQSLTYSLGQLPKPLNSQRACSSCPQLLNCSIYQRSVETNIFPKEHAMSQLVPEALSHLTEEDLNFF
;
A
#
# COMPACT_ATOMS: atom_id res chain seq x y z
N MET A 1 5.62 19.68 14.69
CA MET A 1 5.82 19.91 13.24
C MET A 1 6.25 18.67 12.43
N GLN A 2 7.01 17.72 12.99
CA GLN A 2 7.57 16.60 12.21
C GLN A 2 6.52 15.65 11.58
N LEU A 3 5.43 15.32 12.31
CA LEU A 3 4.37 14.45 11.78
C LEU A 3 3.62 15.09 10.60
N ARG A 4 3.29 16.38 10.72
CA ARG A 4 2.64 17.16 9.65
C ARG A 4 3.49 17.14 8.37
N ASN A 5 4.80 17.31 8.49
CA ASN A 5 5.69 17.33 7.33
C ASN A 5 5.78 15.95 6.67
N ARG A 6 5.80 14.86 7.46
CA ARG A 6 5.73 13.49 6.93
C ARG A 6 4.40 13.25 6.21
N LEU A 7 3.29 13.68 6.78
CA LEU A 7 1.99 13.56 6.12
C LEU A 7 1.97 14.33 4.79
N ALA A 8 2.42 15.59 4.80
CA ALA A 8 2.51 16.41 3.58
C ALA A 8 3.40 15.75 2.51
N TYR A 9 4.52 15.12 2.91
CA TYR A 9 5.40 14.40 1.99
C TYR A 9 4.66 13.30 1.20
N TYR A 10 3.85 12.48 1.89
CA TYR A 10 3.11 11.40 1.22
C TYR A 10 1.94 11.93 0.39
N LEU A 11 1.24 12.96 0.87
CA LEU A 11 0.08 13.53 0.18
C LEU A 11 0.46 14.27 -1.12
N THR A 12 1.67 14.81 -1.24
CA THR A 12 2.12 15.52 -2.46
C THR A 12 2.80 14.62 -3.49
N ARG A 13 3.01 13.33 -3.19
CA ARG A 13 3.77 12.38 -4.03
C ARG A 13 2.93 11.18 -4.43
N GLN A 14 1.72 11.43 -4.92
CA GLN A 14 0.75 10.41 -5.29
C GLN A 14 1.09 9.66 -6.58
N VAL A 15 1.96 10.23 -7.43
CA VAL A 15 2.38 9.62 -8.69
C VAL A 15 3.91 9.65 -8.75
N SER A 16 4.50 8.52 -9.11
CA SER A 16 5.93 8.37 -9.36
C SER A 16 6.17 8.18 -10.87
N GLN A 17 6.99 9.06 -11.44
CA GLN A 17 7.45 8.99 -12.82
C GLN A 17 8.84 8.33 -12.86
N LYS A 18 9.01 7.33 -13.72
CA LYS A 18 10.32 6.74 -14.03
C LYS A 18 10.59 6.93 -15.51
N THR A 19 11.81 7.37 -15.82
CA THR A 19 12.31 7.44 -17.19
C THR A 19 13.19 6.22 -17.42
N SER A 20 12.83 5.42 -18.41
CA SER A 20 13.59 4.25 -18.81
C SER A 20 14.82 4.65 -19.65
N ALA A 21 15.75 3.72 -19.85
CA ALA A 21 16.98 3.97 -20.62
C ALA A 21 16.73 4.36 -22.09
N ASP A 22 15.57 3.97 -22.63
CA ASP A 22 15.07 4.31 -23.97
C ASP A 22 14.31 5.65 -24.02
N GLN A 23 14.34 6.44 -22.94
CA GLN A 23 13.60 7.70 -22.76
C GLN A 23 12.07 7.54 -22.73
N SER A 24 11.56 6.30 -22.63
CA SER A 24 10.13 6.10 -22.37
C SER A 24 9.78 6.51 -20.93
N LEU A 25 8.58 7.08 -20.77
CA LEU A 25 8.05 7.51 -19.47
C LEU A 25 7.04 6.48 -18.97
N THR A 26 7.26 5.98 -17.77
CA THR A 26 6.30 5.14 -17.05
C THR A 26 5.81 5.86 -15.80
N TYR A 27 4.50 5.82 -15.59
CA TYR A 27 3.86 6.36 -14.40
C TYR A 27 3.40 5.22 -13.51
N SER A 28 3.55 5.41 -12.21
CA SER A 28 3.13 4.46 -11.18
C SER A 28 2.52 5.25 -10.02
N LEU A 29 1.68 4.60 -9.22
CA LEU A 29 1.21 5.20 -7.98
C LEU A 29 2.38 5.45 -7.02
N GLY A 30 2.22 6.45 -6.16
CA GLY A 30 3.17 6.82 -5.13
C GLY A 30 3.33 5.73 -4.07
N GLN A 31 4.13 5.99 -3.05
CA GLN A 31 4.20 5.09 -1.89
C GLN A 31 3.37 5.66 -0.76
N LEU A 32 2.75 4.78 0.01
CA LEU A 32 2.10 5.12 1.27
C LEU A 32 3.07 4.91 2.44
N PRO A 33 2.76 5.46 3.63
CA PRO A 33 3.47 5.07 4.84
C PRO A 33 3.37 3.56 5.06
N LYS A 34 4.45 2.95 5.54
CA LYS A 34 4.46 1.53 5.88
C LYS A 34 3.36 1.21 6.90
N PRO A 35 2.63 0.08 6.74
CA PRO A 35 1.66 -0.34 7.73
C PRO A 35 2.27 -0.54 9.11
N LEU A 36 1.45 -0.33 10.14
CA LEU A 36 1.86 -0.56 11.52
C LEU A 36 1.95 -2.07 11.79
N ASN A 37 2.96 -2.48 12.55
CA ASN A 37 2.97 -3.82 13.13
C ASN A 37 2.15 -3.86 14.43
N SER A 38 0.84 -3.68 14.33
CA SER A 38 -0.07 -3.71 15.47
C SER A 38 -1.40 -4.35 15.07
N GLN A 39 -1.62 -5.60 15.50
CA GLN A 39 -2.84 -6.34 15.18
C GLN A 39 -4.08 -5.56 15.61
N ARG A 40 -4.08 -5.04 16.85
CA ARG A 40 -5.19 -4.28 17.42
C ARG A 40 -5.54 -3.04 16.60
N ALA A 41 -4.55 -2.26 16.18
CA ALA A 41 -4.80 -1.02 15.46
C ALA A 41 -5.24 -1.30 14.01
N CYS A 42 -4.62 -2.28 13.35
CA CYS A 42 -4.91 -2.60 11.96
C CYS A 42 -6.26 -3.31 11.80
N SER A 43 -6.62 -4.23 12.70
CA SER A 43 -7.90 -4.97 12.60
C SER A 43 -9.13 -4.07 12.80
N SER A 44 -9.01 -3.01 13.60
CA SER A 44 -10.07 -2.02 13.79
C SER A 44 -10.00 -0.83 12.82
N CYS A 45 -9.02 -0.81 11.90
CA CYS A 45 -8.81 0.32 11.01
C CYS A 45 -9.88 0.33 9.91
N PRO A 46 -10.66 1.41 9.73
CA PRO A 46 -11.66 1.49 8.67
C PRO A 46 -11.04 1.52 7.26
N GLN A 47 -9.73 1.74 7.15
CA GLN A 47 -8.98 1.73 5.90
C GLN A 47 -8.28 0.39 5.63
N LEU A 48 -8.59 -0.68 6.39
CA LEU A 48 -7.91 -1.98 6.24
C LEU A 48 -8.02 -2.52 4.82
N LEU A 49 -9.22 -2.52 4.21
CA LEU A 49 -9.42 -3.02 2.85
C LEU A 49 -8.57 -2.24 1.83
N ASN A 50 -8.67 -0.91 1.84
CA ASN A 50 -7.90 -0.05 0.94
C ASN A 50 -6.38 -0.21 1.13
N CYS A 51 -5.94 -0.32 2.39
CA CYS A 51 -4.55 -0.57 2.72
C CYS A 51 -4.10 -1.92 2.15
N SER A 52 -4.87 -2.99 2.38
CA SER A 52 -4.56 -4.33 1.87
C SER A 52 -4.48 -4.38 0.34
N ILE A 53 -5.43 -3.75 -0.37
CA ILE A 53 -5.40 -3.63 -1.83
C ILE A 53 -4.12 -2.92 -2.28
N TYR A 54 -3.82 -1.76 -1.70
CA TYR A 54 -2.63 -0.98 -2.07
C TYR A 54 -1.32 -1.76 -1.82
N GLN A 55 -1.24 -2.45 -0.69
CA GLN A 55 -0.06 -3.27 -0.34
C GLN A 55 0.14 -4.43 -1.32
N ARG A 56 -0.96 -5.00 -1.84
CA ARG A 56 -0.94 -6.12 -2.79
C ARG A 56 -0.63 -5.64 -4.21
N SER A 57 -1.34 -4.63 -4.70
CA SER A 57 -1.30 -4.20 -6.11
C SER A 57 -0.18 -3.21 -6.43
N VAL A 58 0.23 -2.36 -5.48
CA VAL A 58 1.19 -1.27 -5.73
C VAL A 58 2.56 -1.54 -5.12
N GLU A 59 2.60 -1.87 -3.83
CA GLU A 59 3.88 -1.95 -3.10
C GLU A 59 4.51 -3.34 -3.11
N THR A 60 3.73 -4.39 -3.47
CA THR A 60 4.14 -5.80 -3.48
C THR A 60 4.93 -6.19 -2.22
N ASN A 61 4.56 -5.62 -1.07
CA ASN A 61 5.34 -5.76 0.14
C ASN A 61 5.24 -7.19 0.68
N ILE A 62 6.39 -7.84 0.87
CA ILE A 62 6.47 -9.11 1.58
C ILE A 62 6.64 -8.81 3.06
N PHE A 63 5.57 -9.02 3.83
CA PHE A 63 5.61 -8.84 5.27
C PHE A 63 6.29 -10.04 5.95
N PRO A 64 7.13 -9.82 6.98
CA PRO A 64 7.59 -10.89 7.86
C PRO A 64 6.43 -11.65 8.49
N LYS A 65 6.63 -12.93 8.83
CA LYS A 65 5.57 -13.78 9.43
C LYS A 65 5.05 -13.22 10.75
N GLU A 66 5.87 -12.51 11.53
CA GLU A 66 5.44 -11.91 12.80
C GLU A 66 4.69 -10.58 12.61
N HIS A 67 4.57 -10.06 11.39
CA HIS A 67 3.92 -8.79 11.14
C HIS A 67 2.39 -8.96 11.04
N ALA A 68 1.62 -8.11 11.71
CA ALA A 68 0.15 -8.15 11.72
C ALA A 68 -0.48 -8.24 10.32
N MET A 69 0.02 -7.42 9.38
CA MET A 69 -0.47 -7.41 7.99
C MET A 69 -0.21 -8.70 7.21
N SER A 70 0.69 -9.58 7.66
CA SER A 70 0.92 -10.88 6.99
C SER A 70 -0.33 -11.77 7.05
N GLN A 71 -1.15 -11.63 8.09
CA GLN A 71 -2.43 -12.33 8.25
C GLN A 71 -3.60 -11.48 7.76
N LEU A 72 -3.63 -10.18 8.11
CA LEU A 72 -4.76 -9.31 7.81
C LEU A 72 -4.94 -9.01 6.31
N VAL A 73 -3.86 -8.93 5.53
CA VAL A 73 -3.95 -8.68 4.08
C VAL A 73 -4.67 -9.82 3.35
N PRO A 74 -4.22 -11.09 3.44
CA PRO A 74 -4.91 -12.18 2.75
C PRO A 74 -6.34 -12.38 3.26
N GLU A 75 -6.59 -12.18 4.56
CA GLU A 75 -7.95 -12.26 5.11
C GLU A 75 -8.87 -11.18 4.53
N ALA A 76 -8.43 -9.93 4.53
CA ALA A 76 -9.20 -8.80 4.01
C ALA A 76 -9.47 -8.90 2.49
N LEU A 77 -8.58 -9.53 1.73
CA LEU A 77 -8.70 -9.67 0.27
C LEU A 77 -9.30 -11.01 -0.18
N SER A 78 -9.61 -11.92 0.75
CA SER A 78 -10.03 -13.30 0.45
C SER A 78 -11.29 -13.43 -0.42
N HIS A 79 -12.10 -12.38 -0.49
CA HIS A 79 -13.35 -12.33 -1.25
C HIS A 79 -13.18 -11.70 -2.65
N LEU A 80 -12.00 -11.19 -2.98
CA LEU A 80 -11.71 -10.55 -4.26
C LEU A 80 -10.98 -11.51 -5.20
N THR A 81 -11.34 -11.47 -6.47
CA THR A 81 -10.64 -12.20 -7.53
C THR A 81 -9.38 -11.46 -7.97
N GLU A 82 -8.49 -12.13 -8.71
CA GLU A 82 -7.34 -11.46 -9.33
C GLU A 82 -7.76 -10.39 -10.34
N GLU A 83 -8.89 -10.60 -11.03
CA GLU A 83 -9.46 -9.64 -11.96
C GLU A 83 -9.90 -8.36 -11.25
N ASP A 84 -10.56 -8.49 -10.08
CA ASP A 84 -10.91 -7.35 -9.23
C ASP A 84 -9.65 -6.61 -8.78
N LEU A 85 -8.63 -7.33 -8.34
CA LEU A 85 -7.36 -6.75 -7.87
C LEU A 85 -6.56 -6.05 -8.97
N ASN A 86 -6.69 -6.50 -10.23
CA ASN A 86 -6.07 -5.88 -11.39
C ASN A 86 -6.84 -4.63 -11.87
N PHE A 87 -8.14 -4.55 -11.59
CA PHE A 87 -8.93 -3.37 -11.88
C PHE A 87 -8.60 -2.19 -10.95
N PHE A 88 -8.32 -2.47 -9.67
CA PHE A 88 -7.91 -1.47 -8.67
C PHE A 88 -6.48 -0.97 -8.87
#